data_AF-A0A067TQR6-F1
#
_entry.id   AF-A0A067TQR6-F1
#
_cell.length_a   1.000
_cell.length_b   1.000
_cell.length_c   1.000
_cell.angle_alpha   90.00
_cell.angle_beta   90.00
_cell.angle_gamma   90.00
#
_symmetry.space_group_name_H-M   'P 1'
#
loop_
_entity.id
_entity.type
_entity.pdbx_description
1 polymer ?
#
loop_
_entity_poly.entity_id
_entity_poly.type
_entity_poly.pdbx_seq_one_letter_code
_entity_poly.pdbx_strand_id
1 'polypeptide(L)'
;MSTNARKLKFSANGLDKEITLLLTFTPPAAGKPYEDVFPTCWKVITLKKGGPTGAQVEYTANTAFAAPQIDDGNLVTASSSALCGTGQKCTVVDDGVVTPAVPGDAGYLICTNETTAATDIAVGFSDASGGDVEAVLVWEKVAVRAQFTPFMEIYATDDYQETQMLRGAVESPLLWKKNLQTLNKQTTMSVTVDGTTGEILIKDA
;
A
#
# COMPACT_ATOMS: atom_id res chain seq x y z
N MET A 1 11.21 -14.97 -5.69
CA MET A 1 11.49 -13.52 -5.73
C MET A 1 10.85 -12.92 -6.97
N SER A 2 10.05 -11.87 -6.82
CA SER A 2 9.47 -11.15 -7.98
C SER A 2 10.59 -10.54 -8.83
N THR A 3 10.53 -10.72 -10.15
CA THR A 3 11.48 -10.13 -11.10
C THR A 3 11.31 -8.60 -11.23
N ASN A 4 10.20 -8.06 -10.71
CA ASN A 4 9.82 -6.64 -10.74
C ASN A 4 9.86 -5.97 -9.36
N ALA A 5 10.55 -6.58 -8.39
CA ALA A 5 10.71 -6.00 -7.07
C ALA A 5 11.59 -4.73 -7.07
N ARG A 6 11.22 -3.77 -6.21
CA ARG A 6 11.97 -2.54 -5.94
C ARG A 6 12.24 -2.40 -4.47
N LYS A 7 13.46 -1.99 -4.13
CA LYS A 7 13.89 -1.76 -2.75
C LYS A 7 14.04 -0.27 -2.51
N LEU A 8 13.33 0.23 -1.51
CA LEU A 8 13.43 1.60 -1.02
C LEU A 8 14.24 1.57 0.26
N LYS A 9 15.41 2.21 0.24
CA LYS A 9 16.28 2.30 1.42
C LYS A 9 16.16 3.70 2.02
N PHE A 10 15.49 3.80 3.15
CA PHE A 10 15.39 5.03 3.92
C PHE A 10 16.66 5.21 4.74
N SER A 11 17.22 6.42 4.71
CA SER A 11 18.42 6.75 5.45
C SER A 11 18.35 8.17 5.99
N ALA A 12 18.75 8.34 7.24
CA ALA A 12 18.97 9.63 7.86
C ALA A 12 20.25 9.59 8.70
N ASN A 13 20.80 10.77 8.95
CA ASN A 13 21.94 10.96 9.83
C ASN A 13 21.85 12.33 10.48
N GLY A 14 22.10 12.41 11.78
CA GLY A 14 22.08 13.66 12.52
C GLY A 14 20.67 14.20 12.79
N LEU A 15 19.63 13.35 12.83
CA LEU A 15 18.28 13.81 13.17
C LEU A 15 18.26 14.38 14.60
N ASP A 16 17.58 15.50 14.78
CA ASP A 16 17.42 16.22 16.05
C ASP A 16 16.32 15.60 16.94
N LYS A 17 15.36 14.89 16.32
CA LYS A 17 14.32 14.08 16.93
C LYS A 17 14.10 12.79 16.15
N GLU A 18 13.36 11.87 16.77
CA GLU A 18 12.86 10.69 16.06
C GLU A 18 11.81 11.11 15.03
N ILE A 19 11.81 10.44 13.88
CA ILE A 19 10.85 10.67 12.80
C ILE A 19 10.20 9.33 12.45
N THR A 20 8.88 9.24 12.59
CA THR A 20 8.08 8.14 12.09
C THR A 20 7.47 8.53 10.74
N LEU A 21 7.63 7.69 9.74
CA LEU A 21 7.06 7.87 8.42
C LEU A 21 5.97 6.83 8.16
N LEU A 22 4.81 7.32 7.74
CA LEU A 22 3.70 6.52 7.23
C LEU A 22 3.83 6.44 5.71
N LEU A 23 3.83 5.22 5.18
CA LEU A 23 3.76 4.94 3.75
C LEU A 23 2.38 4.38 3.42
N THR A 24 1.71 5.00 2.45
CA THR A 24 0.41 4.57 1.94
C THR A 24 0.34 4.75 0.42
N PHE A 25 -0.79 4.41 -0.21
CA PHE A 25 -0.98 4.53 -1.65
C PHE A 25 -2.16 5.41 -2.01
N THR A 26 -2.01 6.20 -3.07
CA THR A 26 -3.11 6.97 -3.63
C THR A 26 -4.19 6.00 -4.14
N PRO A 27 -5.46 6.13 -3.72
CA PRO A 27 -6.56 5.41 -4.32
C PRO A 27 -6.71 5.71 -5.83
N PRO A 28 -7.27 4.77 -6.61
CA PRO A 28 -7.64 5.06 -7.99
C PRO A 28 -8.66 6.20 -8.03
N ALA A 29 -8.63 7.00 -9.10
CA ALA A 29 -9.56 8.13 -9.27
C ALA A 29 -11.03 7.69 -9.42
N ALA A 30 -11.26 6.42 -9.73
CA ALA A 30 -12.60 5.83 -9.78
C ALA A 30 -13.01 5.36 -8.37
N GLY A 31 -14.05 5.98 -7.84
CA GLY A 31 -14.50 5.81 -6.45
C GLY A 31 -14.17 7.03 -5.61
N LYS A 32 -14.91 7.22 -4.52
CA LYS A 32 -14.65 8.27 -3.54
C LYS A 32 -13.69 7.75 -2.47
N PRO A 33 -12.48 8.34 -2.34
CA PRO A 33 -11.57 8.00 -1.25
C PRO A 33 -12.28 8.13 0.10
N TYR A 34 -12.01 7.17 0.99
CA TYR A 34 -12.56 7.12 2.36
C TYR A 34 -14.08 6.91 2.45
N GLU A 35 -14.75 6.66 1.32
CA GLU A 35 -16.16 6.25 1.25
C GLU A 35 -16.26 4.88 0.56
N ASP A 36 -15.76 4.78 -0.67
CA ASP A 36 -15.83 3.57 -1.50
C ASP A 36 -14.53 2.76 -1.44
N VAL A 37 -13.40 3.46 -1.24
CA VAL A 37 -12.05 2.88 -1.25
C VAL A 37 -11.21 3.49 -0.14
N PHE A 38 -10.58 2.64 0.65
CA PHE A 38 -9.81 3.02 1.82
C PHE A 38 -8.35 2.61 1.61
N PRO A 39 -7.40 3.57 1.60
CA PRO A 39 -5.99 3.22 1.70
C PRO A 39 -5.67 2.55 3.03
N THR A 40 -4.60 1.77 3.04
CA THR A 40 -4.06 1.17 4.26
C THR A 40 -2.75 1.86 4.64
N CYS A 41 -2.42 1.79 5.92
CA CYS A 41 -1.09 2.05 6.42
C CYS A 41 -0.18 0.89 6.00
N TRP A 42 0.38 1.00 4.80
CA TRP A 42 1.13 -0.10 4.19
C TRP A 42 2.42 -0.41 4.95
N LYS A 43 3.19 0.62 5.29
CA LYS A 43 4.39 0.51 6.13
C LYS A 43 4.50 1.69 7.09
N VAL A 44 5.02 1.45 8.27
CA VAL A 44 5.37 2.47 9.26
C VAL A 44 6.83 2.29 9.64
N ILE A 45 7.67 3.29 9.35
CA ILE A 45 9.11 3.23 9.60
C ILE A 45 9.55 4.32 10.56
N THR A 46 10.38 3.97 11.54
CA THR A 46 10.90 4.92 12.53
C THR A 46 12.41 5.10 12.35
N LEU A 47 12.82 6.35 12.15
CA LEU A 47 14.20 6.78 12.02
C LEU A 47 14.66 7.46 13.31
N LYS A 48 15.71 6.91 13.93
CA LYS A 48 16.16 7.32 15.25
C LYS A 48 16.87 8.68 15.22
N LYS A 49 16.73 9.43 16.32
CA LYS A 49 17.54 10.61 16.63
C LYS A 49 19.04 10.28 16.67
N GLY A 50 19.88 11.22 16.26
CA GLY A 50 21.32 11.16 16.46
C GLY A 50 22.06 10.57 15.26
N GLY A 51 22.82 9.50 15.47
CA GLY A 51 23.70 8.92 14.45
C GLY A 51 22.98 8.31 13.22
N PRO A 52 23.72 7.62 12.34
CA PRO A 52 23.13 6.99 11.16
C PRO A 52 22.00 6.02 11.50
N THR A 53 20.88 6.15 10.79
CA THR A 53 19.69 5.31 10.94
C THR A 53 19.10 5.02 9.56
N GLY A 54 18.33 3.94 9.45
CA GLY A 54 17.69 3.58 8.20
C GLY A 54 16.73 2.41 8.30
N ALA A 55 15.90 2.28 7.27
CA ALA A 55 14.94 1.20 7.10
C ALA A 55 14.93 0.75 5.63
N GLN A 56 14.46 -0.46 5.35
CA GLN A 56 14.30 -0.96 3.99
C GLN A 56 12.87 -1.45 3.80
N VAL A 57 12.25 -1.02 2.70
CA VAL A 57 10.94 -1.48 2.26
C VAL A 57 11.08 -2.12 0.88
N GLU A 58 10.37 -3.23 0.66
CA GLU A 58 10.33 -3.93 -0.62
C GLU A 58 8.93 -3.83 -1.23
N TYR A 59 8.86 -3.46 -2.51
CA TYR A 59 7.66 -3.39 -3.32
C TYR A 59 7.79 -4.40 -4.45
N THR A 60 6.92 -5.41 -4.54
CA THR A 60 7.08 -6.53 -5.48
C THR A 60 6.47 -6.31 -6.86
N ALA A 61 5.61 -5.29 -7.01
CA ALA A 61 4.79 -5.01 -8.20
C ALA A 61 3.81 -6.13 -8.61
N ASN A 62 3.75 -7.24 -7.88
CA ASN A 62 2.80 -8.32 -8.14
C ASN A 62 1.50 -7.98 -7.43
N THR A 63 0.49 -7.56 -8.17
CA THR A 63 -0.82 -7.27 -7.59
C THR A 63 -1.58 -8.56 -7.33
N ALA A 64 -2.28 -8.58 -6.20
CA ALA A 64 -3.15 -9.67 -5.79
C ALA A 64 -4.42 -9.11 -5.17
N PHE A 65 -5.51 -9.87 -5.27
CA PHE A 65 -6.69 -9.64 -4.46
C PHE A 65 -6.67 -10.56 -3.24
N ALA A 66 -7.26 -10.08 -2.17
CA ALA A 66 -7.49 -10.81 -0.94
C ALA A 66 -8.87 -10.45 -0.38
N ALA A 67 -9.46 -11.35 0.39
CA ALA A 67 -10.67 -11.06 1.17
C ALA A 67 -10.26 -10.92 2.66
N PRO A 68 -9.89 -9.71 3.12
CA PRO A 68 -9.47 -9.52 4.50
C PRO A 68 -10.68 -9.59 5.45
N GLN A 69 -10.39 -9.83 6.73
CA GLN A 69 -11.30 -9.47 7.82
C GLN A 69 -10.82 -8.16 8.43
N ILE A 70 -11.75 -7.28 8.80
CA ILE A 70 -11.44 -6.02 9.47
C ILE A 70 -11.82 -6.17 10.95
N ASP A 71 -10.83 -6.03 11.83
CA ASP A 71 -11.01 -6.03 13.28
C ASP A 71 -10.45 -4.75 13.89
N ASP A 72 -11.27 -4.03 14.65
CA ASP A 72 -10.95 -2.71 15.22
C ASP A 72 -10.27 -1.73 14.24
N GLY A 73 -10.72 -1.74 12.97
CA GLY A 73 -10.16 -0.88 11.91
C GLY A 73 -8.83 -1.33 11.31
N ASN A 74 -8.31 -2.49 11.72
CA ASN A 74 -7.09 -3.11 11.21
C ASN A 74 -7.41 -4.30 10.32
N LEU A 75 -6.55 -4.53 9.34
CA LEU A 75 -6.65 -5.73 8.50
C LEU A 75 -6.06 -6.93 9.21
N VAL A 76 -6.92 -7.93 9.41
CA VAL A 76 -6.49 -9.27 9.80
C VAL A 76 -6.08 -10.02 8.54
N THR A 77 -5.03 -10.84 8.65
CA THR A 77 -4.50 -11.66 7.56
C THR A 77 -5.63 -12.36 6.80
N ALA A 78 -5.66 -12.18 5.48
CA ALA A 78 -6.67 -12.81 4.64
C ALA A 78 -6.52 -14.33 4.65
N SER A 79 -7.65 -15.03 4.72
CA SER A 79 -7.69 -16.49 4.61
C SER A 79 -7.42 -16.99 3.19
N SER A 80 -7.66 -16.14 2.18
CA SER A 80 -7.47 -16.44 0.78
C SER A 80 -7.02 -15.22 -0.02
N SER A 81 -6.15 -15.48 -0.99
CA SER A 81 -5.58 -14.49 -1.89
C SER A 81 -5.27 -15.13 -3.24
N ALA A 82 -5.26 -14.32 -4.30
CA ALA A 82 -4.83 -14.74 -5.62
C ALA A 82 -4.16 -13.59 -6.38
N LEU A 83 -3.10 -13.91 -7.12
CA LEU A 83 -2.48 -12.98 -8.06
C LEU A 83 -3.52 -12.53 -9.09
N CYS A 84 -3.61 -11.22 -9.29
CA CYS A 84 -4.50 -10.60 -10.25
C CYS A 84 -3.84 -9.34 -10.80
N GLY A 85 -3.45 -9.37 -12.06
CA GLY A 85 -2.79 -8.26 -12.75
C GLY A 85 -3.77 -7.31 -13.44
N THR A 86 -3.23 -6.20 -13.95
CA THR A 86 -3.98 -5.33 -14.88
C THR A 86 -4.32 -6.11 -16.17
N GLY A 87 -5.54 -5.98 -16.67
CA GLY A 87 -6.07 -6.79 -17.76
C GLY A 87 -6.67 -8.13 -17.31
N GLN A 88 -6.71 -8.38 -16.00
CA GLN A 88 -7.22 -9.63 -15.43
C GLN A 88 -8.40 -9.39 -14.49
N LYS A 89 -9.16 -10.46 -14.27
CA LYS A 89 -10.30 -10.52 -13.38
C LYS A 89 -10.13 -11.68 -12.42
N CYS A 90 -10.40 -11.42 -11.15
CA CYS A 90 -10.58 -12.44 -10.12
C CYS A 90 -12.02 -12.35 -9.59
N THR A 91 -12.42 -13.34 -8.81
CA THR A 91 -13.74 -13.38 -8.18
C THR A 91 -13.53 -13.77 -6.72
N VAL A 92 -14.18 -13.06 -5.80
CA VAL A 92 -14.36 -13.56 -4.43
C VAL A 92 -15.68 -14.33 -4.39
N VAL A 93 -15.62 -15.58 -3.97
CA VAL A 93 -16.79 -16.45 -3.76
C VAL A 93 -17.02 -16.68 -2.28
N ASP A 94 -18.10 -17.40 -1.95
CA ASP A 94 -18.41 -17.81 -0.58
C ASP A 94 -17.18 -18.40 0.15
N ASP A 95 -17.16 -18.22 1.47
CA ASP A 95 -16.01 -18.47 2.35
C ASP A 95 -14.81 -17.51 2.15
N GLY A 96 -15.00 -16.43 1.37
CA GLY A 96 -13.97 -15.41 1.13
C GLY A 96 -12.85 -15.90 0.21
N VAL A 97 -13.08 -16.98 -0.55
CA VAL A 97 -12.07 -17.55 -1.43
C VAL A 97 -11.88 -16.67 -2.66
N VAL A 98 -10.64 -16.29 -2.96
CA VAL A 98 -10.29 -15.55 -4.18
C VAL A 98 -9.91 -16.54 -5.27
N THR A 99 -10.62 -16.53 -6.39
CA THR A 99 -10.34 -17.42 -7.51
C THR A 99 -9.06 -17.01 -8.25
N PRO A 100 -8.38 -17.96 -8.93
CA PRO A 100 -7.32 -17.63 -9.87
C PRO A 100 -7.78 -16.63 -10.93
N ALA A 101 -6.85 -15.79 -11.37
CA ALA A 101 -7.12 -14.79 -12.39
C ALA A 101 -7.52 -15.40 -13.74
N VAL A 102 -8.54 -14.81 -14.36
CA VAL A 102 -8.95 -15.03 -15.75
C VAL A 102 -8.76 -13.74 -16.55
N PRO A 103 -8.78 -13.77 -17.90
CA PRO A 103 -8.77 -12.54 -18.70
C PRO A 103 -9.91 -11.59 -18.31
N GLY A 104 -9.60 -10.30 -18.20
CA GLY A 104 -10.54 -9.22 -17.89
C GLY A 104 -10.44 -8.06 -18.89
N ASP A 105 -10.90 -6.88 -18.49
CA ASP A 105 -10.81 -5.69 -19.34
C ASP A 105 -9.40 -5.12 -19.37
N ALA A 106 -8.90 -4.81 -20.57
CA ALA A 106 -7.61 -4.16 -20.74
C ALA A 106 -7.51 -2.86 -19.92
N GLY A 107 -6.42 -2.70 -19.17
CA GLY A 107 -6.16 -1.52 -18.35
C GLY A 107 -6.85 -1.50 -16.99
N TYR A 108 -7.61 -2.53 -16.62
CA TYR A 108 -8.28 -2.63 -15.33
C TYR A 108 -7.84 -3.84 -14.52
N LEU A 109 -7.83 -3.67 -13.21
CA LEU A 109 -7.75 -4.72 -12.21
C LEU A 109 -9.17 -4.95 -11.68
N ILE A 110 -9.70 -6.17 -11.82
CA ILE A 110 -11.12 -6.46 -11.55
C ILE A 110 -11.26 -7.57 -10.52
N CYS A 111 -12.09 -7.36 -9.51
CA CYS A 111 -12.54 -8.41 -8.61
C CYS A 111 -14.07 -8.39 -8.50
N THR A 112 -14.75 -9.46 -8.92
CA THR A 112 -16.20 -9.58 -8.67
C THR A 112 -16.45 -10.10 -7.26
N ASN A 113 -17.55 -9.67 -6.65
CA ASN A 113 -17.98 -10.09 -5.32
C ASN A 113 -19.20 -11.00 -5.49
N GLU A 114 -18.97 -12.31 -5.60
CA GLU A 114 -19.98 -13.35 -5.87
C GLU A 114 -20.32 -14.15 -4.61
N THR A 115 -20.03 -13.61 -3.43
CA THR A 115 -20.49 -14.15 -2.15
C THR A 115 -22.00 -13.92 -1.98
N THR A 116 -22.66 -14.83 -1.25
CA THR A 116 -24.04 -14.68 -0.80
C THR A 116 -24.22 -13.45 0.09
N ALA A 117 -23.23 -13.14 0.94
CA ALA A 117 -23.16 -11.92 1.73
C ALA A 117 -21.86 -11.18 1.38
N ALA A 118 -22.00 -10.01 0.76
CA ALA A 118 -20.88 -9.21 0.27
C ALA A 118 -19.77 -9.04 1.32
N THR A 119 -18.57 -9.46 0.96
CA THR A 119 -17.35 -9.34 1.79
C THR A 119 -16.47 -8.18 1.34
N ASP A 120 -15.55 -7.76 2.19
CA ASP A 120 -14.55 -6.76 1.86
C ASP A 120 -13.50 -7.34 0.90
N ILE A 121 -13.00 -6.51 0.00
CA ILE A 121 -11.99 -6.88 -1.00
C ILE A 121 -10.79 -5.95 -0.85
N ALA A 122 -9.61 -6.52 -0.64
CA ALA A 122 -8.35 -5.78 -0.68
C ALA A 122 -7.60 -6.04 -1.98
N VAL A 123 -6.97 -4.98 -2.50
CA VAL A 123 -5.84 -5.14 -3.42
C VAL A 123 -4.55 -4.88 -2.66
N GLY A 124 -3.54 -5.69 -2.94
CA GLY A 124 -2.22 -5.54 -2.33
C GLY A 124 -1.10 -5.98 -3.24
N PHE A 125 0.10 -5.92 -2.68
CA PHE A 125 1.28 -6.50 -3.29
C PHE A 125 1.58 -7.84 -2.67
N SER A 126 1.90 -8.83 -3.50
CA SER A 126 2.21 -10.18 -3.03
C SER A 126 3.58 -10.64 -3.46
N ASP A 127 4.04 -11.74 -2.89
CA ASP A 127 5.21 -12.45 -3.37
C ASP A 127 4.94 -13.06 -4.77
N ALA A 128 5.82 -13.95 -5.23
CA ALA A 128 5.62 -14.61 -6.52
C ALA A 128 4.58 -15.74 -6.46
N SER A 129 4.22 -16.21 -5.25
CA SER A 129 3.23 -17.27 -5.05
C SER A 129 1.81 -16.73 -4.95
N GLY A 130 1.65 -15.45 -4.60
CA GLY A 130 0.35 -14.82 -4.39
C GLY A 130 -0.21 -15.02 -2.99
N GLY A 131 0.53 -15.68 -2.09
CA GLY A 131 0.05 -16.08 -0.77
C GLY A 131 0.00 -14.92 0.22
N ASP A 132 1.13 -14.25 0.44
CA ASP A 132 1.22 -13.15 1.40
C ASP A 132 0.87 -11.83 0.70
N VAL A 133 -0.32 -11.30 0.92
CA VAL A 133 -0.77 -10.04 0.34
C VAL A 133 -0.64 -8.92 1.36
N GLU A 134 0.26 -7.97 1.08
CA GLU A 134 0.31 -6.69 1.78
C GLU A 134 -0.73 -5.76 1.15
N ALA A 135 -1.92 -5.73 1.74
CA ALA A 135 -3.02 -4.89 1.29
C ALA A 135 -2.65 -3.41 1.31
N VAL A 136 -2.99 -2.70 0.24
CA VAL A 136 -2.73 -1.26 0.06
C VAL A 136 -3.97 -0.42 -0.14
N LEU A 137 -5.04 -1.03 -0.66
CA LEU A 137 -6.38 -0.45 -0.74
C LEU A 137 -7.43 -1.50 -0.41
N VAL A 138 -8.53 -1.08 0.19
CA VAL A 138 -9.67 -1.92 0.58
C VAL A 138 -10.96 -1.30 0.07
N TRP A 139 -11.84 -2.14 -0.45
CA TRP A 139 -13.22 -1.82 -0.79
C TRP A 139 -14.14 -2.61 0.12
N GLU A 140 -15.06 -1.93 0.81
CA GLU A 140 -15.97 -2.60 1.72
C GLU A 140 -17.22 -3.08 0.97
N LYS A 141 -17.46 -4.40 1.01
CA LYS A 141 -18.71 -5.05 0.54
C LYS A 141 -19.16 -4.71 -0.89
N VAL A 142 -18.22 -4.42 -1.78
CA VAL A 142 -18.50 -4.11 -3.20
C VAL A 142 -17.54 -4.86 -4.13
N ALA A 143 -17.87 -4.90 -5.42
CA ALA A 143 -16.96 -5.38 -6.46
C ALA A 143 -15.94 -4.29 -6.82
N VAL A 144 -14.74 -4.70 -7.23
CA VAL A 144 -13.64 -3.81 -7.60
C VAL A 144 -13.48 -3.76 -9.11
N ARG A 145 -13.38 -2.55 -9.66
CA ARG A 145 -12.90 -2.29 -11.02
C ARG A 145 -12.08 -1.02 -11.01
N ALA A 146 -10.75 -1.16 -10.99
CA ALA A 146 -9.84 -0.04 -10.77
C ALA A 146 -8.73 0.02 -11.81
N GLN A 147 -8.37 1.24 -12.22
CA GLN A 147 -7.10 1.51 -12.88
C GLN A 147 -6.07 1.80 -11.79
N PHE A 148 -5.32 0.77 -11.40
CA PHE A 148 -4.40 0.88 -10.28
C PHE A 148 -3.01 1.32 -10.77
N THR A 149 -2.56 2.48 -10.31
CA THR A 149 -1.18 2.94 -10.46
C THR A 149 -0.57 3.11 -9.07
N PRO A 150 0.59 2.49 -8.76
CA PRO A 150 1.15 2.46 -7.42
C PRO A 150 1.88 3.77 -7.08
N PHE A 151 1.12 4.86 -6.99
CA PHE A 151 1.60 6.11 -6.41
C PHE A 151 1.69 5.96 -4.90
N MET A 152 2.92 5.81 -4.40
CA MET A 152 3.17 5.78 -2.97
C MET A 152 3.25 7.21 -2.44
N GLU A 153 2.63 7.44 -1.29
CA GLU A 153 2.63 8.68 -0.54
C GLU A 153 3.33 8.47 0.80
N ILE A 154 4.10 9.47 1.22
CA ILE A 154 4.83 9.44 2.50
C ILE A 154 4.47 10.66 3.34
N TYR A 155 4.12 10.41 4.59
CA TYR A 155 3.81 11.41 5.61
C TYR A 155 4.71 11.21 6.82
N ALA A 156 4.94 12.26 7.62
CA ALA A 156 5.58 12.12 8.93
C ALA A 156 4.52 12.22 10.04
N THR A 157 4.23 11.09 10.70
CA THR A 157 3.22 10.95 11.75
C THR A 157 3.46 9.62 12.48
N ASP A 158 3.13 9.59 13.77
CA ASP A 158 3.12 8.40 14.63
C ASP A 158 1.69 7.98 15.04
N ASP A 159 0.67 8.59 14.44
CA ASP A 159 -0.75 8.36 14.76
C ASP A 159 -1.29 7.02 14.22
N TYR A 160 -0.49 6.32 13.41
CA TYR A 160 -0.92 5.18 12.62
C TYR A 160 -0.04 3.95 12.82
N GLN A 161 -0.67 2.78 12.69
CA GLN A 161 0.01 1.47 12.76
C GLN A 161 -0.09 0.74 11.41
N GLU A 162 0.87 -0.14 11.12
CA GLU A 162 0.78 -0.98 9.91
C GLU A 162 -0.53 -1.76 9.88
N THR A 163 -1.07 -1.98 8.68
CA THR A 163 -2.36 -2.66 8.41
C THR A 163 -3.62 -1.87 8.79
N GLN A 164 -3.49 -0.76 9.52
CA GLN A 164 -4.62 0.10 9.83
C GLN A 164 -5.23 0.67 8.55
N MET A 165 -6.55 0.71 8.49
CA MET A 165 -7.27 1.29 7.37
C MET A 165 -7.47 2.80 7.59
N LEU A 166 -7.08 3.60 6.60
CA LEU A 166 -7.25 5.05 6.64
C LEU A 166 -8.70 5.40 6.32
N ARG A 167 -9.41 5.93 7.32
CA ARG A 167 -10.81 6.38 7.22
C ARG A 167 -10.95 7.87 6.88
N GLY A 168 -9.84 8.56 6.69
CA GLY A 168 -9.79 9.98 6.36
C GLY A 168 -8.41 10.38 5.85
N ALA A 169 -8.29 11.64 5.46
CA ALA A 169 -7.01 12.21 5.06
C ALA A 169 -6.03 12.19 6.25
N VAL A 170 -4.77 11.92 5.97
CA VAL A 170 -3.70 12.00 6.97
C VAL A 170 -3.53 13.47 7.37
N GLU A 171 -3.64 13.76 8.67
CA GLU A 171 -3.49 15.11 9.22
C GLU A 171 -2.01 15.54 9.36
N SER A 172 -1.21 15.28 8.32
CA SER A 172 0.20 15.66 8.23
C SER A 172 0.53 16.08 6.79
N PRO A 173 1.47 17.02 6.57
CA PRO A 173 1.89 17.39 5.23
C PRO A 173 2.41 16.18 4.42
N LEU A 174 2.00 16.09 3.16
CA LEU A 174 2.55 15.14 2.21
C LEU A 174 4.02 15.49 1.92
N LEU A 175 4.94 14.59 2.26
CA LEU A 175 6.37 14.82 2.10
C LEU A 175 6.89 14.34 0.74
N TRP A 176 6.29 13.28 0.20
CA TRP A 176 6.75 12.66 -1.03
C TRP A 176 5.63 11.87 -1.71
N LYS A 177 5.57 11.94 -3.04
CA LYS A 177 4.64 11.16 -3.86
C LYS A 177 5.26 10.80 -5.21
N LYS A 178 5.28 9.51 -5.56
CA LYS A 178 5.76 9.05 -6.88
C LYS A 178 5.20 7.69 -7.26
N ASN A 179 5.08 7.45 -8.56
CA ASN A 179 4.77 6.12 -9.09
C ASN A 179 5.99 5.20 -8.89
N LEU A 180 5.85 4.17 -8.05
CA LEU A 180 6.93 3.23 -7.76
C LEU A 180 7.43 2.50 -9.01
N GLN A 181 6.59 2.29 -10.03
CA GLN A 181 7.00 1.64 -11.28
C GLN A 181 8.08 2.44 -12.04
N THR A 182 8.19 3.75 -11.79
CA THR A 182 9.15 4.64 -12.48
C THR A 182 10.51 4.70 -11.81
N LEU A 183 10.65 4.13 -10.61
CA LEU A 183 11.90 4.20 -9.83
C LEU A 183 12.97 3.25 -10.35
N ASN A 184 14.18 3.36 -9.80
CA ASN A 184 15.23 2.36 -9.97
C ASN A 184 14.89 1.08 -9.17
N LYS A 185 15.51 -0.06 -9.50
CA LYS A 185 15.30 -1.32 -8.73
C LYS A 185 15.72 -1.17 -7.27
N GLN A 186 16.70 -0.31 -7.03
CA GLN A 186 17.09 0.14 -5.70
C GLN A 186 17.12 1.66 -5.71
N THR A 187 16.40 2.27 -4.78
CA THR A 187 16.29 3.72 -4.64
C THR A 187 16.63 4.09 -3.20
N THR A 188 17.50 5.08 -3.02
CA THR A 188 17.82 5.59 -1.68
C THR A 188 16.96 6.80 -1.39
N MET A 189 16.23 6.74 -0.27
CA MET A 189 15.37 7.79 0.25
C MET A 189 16.12 8.51 1.37
N SER A 190 16.67 9.69 1.08
CA SER A 190 17.36 10.52 2.07
C SER A 190 16.34 11.35 2.84
N VAL A 191 16.29 11.16 4.16
CA VAL A 191 15.40 11.89 5.06
C VAL A 191 16.22 12.89 5.88
N THR A 192 15.86 14.16 5.78
CA THR A 192 16.56 15.27 6.44
C THR A 192 15.56 16.24 7.06
N VAL A 193 16.03 17.07 8.00
CA VAL A 193 15.25 18.19 8.54
C VAL A 193 15.87 19.48 8.03
N ASP A 194 15.06 20.37 7.47
CA ASP A 194 15.48 21.70 7.07
C ASP A 194 15.87 22.51 8.31
N GLY A 195 17.12 22.99 8.35
CA GLY A 195 17.66 23.68 9.52
C GLY A 195 17.06 25.07 9.79
N THR A 196 16.28 25.63 8.86
CA THR A 196 15.66 26.96 9.00
C THR A 196 14.20 26.84 9.41
N THR A 197 13.46 25.93 8.78
CA THR A 197 12.01 25.76 8.93
C THR A 197 11.64 24.62 9.89
N GLY A 198 12.55 23.66 10.11
CA GLY A 198 12.26 22.43 10.83
C GLY A 198 11.42 21.42 10.04
N GLU A 199 11.17 21.69 8.76
CA GLU A 199 10.39 20.80 7.90
C GLU A 199 11.16 19.51 7.57
N ILE A 200 10.45 18.39 7.51
CA ILE A 200 11.01 17.11 7.10
C ILE A 200 11.03 17.06 5.58
N LEU A 201 12.16 16.65 5.00
CA LEU A 201 12.37 16.56 3.56
C LEU A 201 12.77 15.13 3.18
N ILE A 202 12.20 14.64 2.08
CA ILE A 202 12.55 13.34 1.49
C ILE A 202 13.04 13.54 0.06
N LYS A 203 14.23 13.02 -0.25
CA LYS A 203 14.81 13.04 -1.59
C LYS A 203 15.16 11.62 -2.05
N ASP A 204 14.71 11.24 -3.24
CA ASP A 204 15.05 9.98 -3.89
C ASP A 204 16.24 10.12 -4.86
N ALA A 205 17.13 9.12 -4.86
CA ALA A 205 18.27 8.97 -5.76
C ALA A 205 18.41 7.51 -6.25
#